data_AF-A0A7X7WLR1-F1
#
_entry.id   AF-A0A7X7WLR1-F1
#
_cell.length_a   1.000
_cell.length_b   1.000
_cell.length_c   1.000
_cell.angle_alpha   90.00
_cell.angle_beta   90.00
_cell.angle_gamma   90.00
#
_symmetry.space_group_name_H-M   'P 1'
#
loop_
_entity.id
_entity.type
_entity.pdbx_description
1 polymer ?
#
loop_
_entity_poly.entity_id
_entity_poly.type
_entity_poly.pdbx_seq_one_letter_code
_entity_poly.pdbx_strand_id
1 'polypeptide(L)'
;MRASFCKRIFLLISVILLCSFTHALFAQGYEIKVKVNNLPEATIILGHHFATNLLPDDTIKLDKKGEGVFKGNDKLKEGMYFLYFPSRVIVDFLVGSDQVFTIQTDTTDLQGKTVVTGSTDNEVFFNYQKFIAEKRRQQQKLQEEFRTASDSASKNRITQKLREIDNEVLAEINKILTNYKGYFVADFVKATRDIEVPDYPRDEQGNVLDSAFKYQYYKAHYFDNMDFTDARLLRTPIYDEKFKFYFQKVLLQVPDSLIKELDPLIEKARKDPEVFRYVLVTLFNYYAQSQIMGHDGVFIHIAEKYYIPEATWANADFINKLKDQISKRKPLLIGQTAPDFQLVLIPDEHFKQAATDTTAAANVYVGSFFRLMNVKAKYTILMFWECDCGHCQKAMPELHQVFNRLKDKGVQVVAVHMLGGAEGKKKWIKWVNDHELYGWINAWNPYDYKYKELYDIKSTPILYLLDENKKIVAKLITPEAAEEIINALLKENSKKPLT
;
A
#
# COMPACT_ATOMS: atom_id res chain seq x y z
N MET A 1 -11.48 31.86 -81.22
CA MET A 1 -12.43 32.97 -80.99
C MET A 1 -12.28 33.38 -79.53
N ARG A 2 -11.85 34.63 -79.26
CA ARG A 2 -11.53 35.27 -77.95
C ARG A 2 -10.38 34.59 -77.17
N ALA A 3 -9.12 35.03 -77.18
CA ALA A 3 -8.49 36.35 -77.19
C ALA A 3 -8.82 37.25 -75.97
N SER A 4 -7.73 37.60 -75.29
CA SER A 4 -7.46 38.75 -74.41
C SER A 4 -7.33 38.40 -72.91
N PHE A 5 -6.32 38.87 -72.17
CA PHE A 5 -5.26 39.80 -72.52
C PHE A 5 -4.21 39.81 -71.38
N CYS A 6 -2.94 39.83 -71.78
CA CYS A 6 -1.87 40.72 -71.30
C CYS A 6 -1.47 40.70 -69.81
N LYS A 7 -0.20 40.29 -69.56
CA LYS A 7 0.99 41.18 -69.36
C LYS A 7 1.18 41.41 -67.84
N ARG A 8 2.38 41.31 -67.26
CA ARG A 8 3.76 41.44 -67.75
C ARG A 8 4.69 41.23 -66.53
N ILE A 9 6.01 41.16 -66.79
CA ILE A 9 7.12 41.48 -65.86
C ILE A 9 7.43 40.34 -64.87
N PHE A 10 8.65 39.82 -64.72
CA PHE A 10 9.96 39.99 -65.36
C PHE A 10 10.91 38.96 -64.72
N LEU A 11 11.98 38.63 -65.44
CA LEU A 11 13.32 38.28 -64.93
C LEU A 11 13.65 36.82 -64.47
N LEU A 12 14.47 36.20 -65.32
CA LEU A 12 15.74 35.47 -65.07
C LEU A 12 15.77 34.27 -64.11
N ILE A 13 16.02 33.06 -64.61
CA ILE A 13 17.34 32.45 -64.96
C ILE A 13 17.98 31.71 -63.75
N SER A 14 17.85 30.38 -63.83
CA SER A 14 18.89 29.37 -63.66
C SER A 14 19.44 28.99 -62.27
N VAL A 15 19.35 27.67 -62.03
CA VAL A 15 20.18 26.80 -61.17
C VAL A 15 20.13 27.05 -59.68
N ILE A 16 19.30 26.28 -58.96
CA ILE A 16 19.78 25.56 -57.77
C ILE A 16 19.18 24.16 -57.77
N LEU A 17 20.10 23.21 -57.88
CA LEU A 17 20.01 21.81 -57.51
C LEU A 17 19.50 21.73 -56.06
N LEU A 18 18.18 21.72 -55.83
CA LEU A 18 17.66 21.47 -54.48
C LEU A 18 17.77 19.97 -54.24
N CYS A 19 18.90 19.57 -53.64
CA CYS A 19 19.01 18.33 -52.88
C CYS A 19 17.73 18.18 -52.06
N SER A 20 16.89 17.22 -52.43
CA SER A 20 15.99 16.55 -51.51
C SER A 20 16.84 15.82 -50.48
N PHE A 21 17.41 16.59 -49.56
CA PHE A 21 17.82 16.09 -48.25
C PHE A 21 16.52 15.76 -47.52
N THR A 22 15.93 14.63 -47.87
CA THR A 22 15.10 13.90 -46.92
C THR A 22 16.03 13.63 -45.74
N HIS A 23 15.98 14.51 -44.74
CA HIS A 23 16.43 14.15 -43.41
C HIS A 23 15.53 12.99 -43.03
N ALA A 24 15.98 11.77 -43.31
CA ALA A 24 15.58 10.64 -42.52
C ALA A 24 15.92 11.08 -41.09
N LEU A 25 14.90 11.49 -40.35
CA LEU A 25 14.92 11.55 -38.90
C LEU A 25 15.22 10.12 -38.45
N PHE A 26 16.49 9.71 -38.53
CA PHE A 26 16.97 8.59 -37.77
C PHE A 26 16.71 8.99 -36.33
N ALA A 27 15.87 8.19 -35.65
CA ALA A 27 15.73 8.31 -34.22
C ALA A 27 17.14 8.28 -33.63
N GLN A 28 17.58 9.41 -33.10
CA GLN A 28 18.86 9.51 -32.44
C GLN A 28 18.70 8.70 -31.15
N GLY A 29 19.32 7.51 -31.11
CA GLY A 29 19.31 6.62 -29.95
C GLY A 29 20.03 7.22 -28.75
N TYR A 30 20.49 6.38 -27.83
CA TYR A 30 21.23 6.84 -26.66
C TYR A 30 22.72 6.48 -26.73
N GLU A 31 23.56 7.30 -26.10
CA GLU A 31 24.98 7.03 -25.88
C GLU A 31 25.42 7.57 -24.52
N ILE A 32 25.67 6.68 -23.57
CA ILE A 32 26.14 7.02 -22.23
C ILE A 32 27.59 6.57 -22.11
N LYS A 33 28.51 7.54 -22.14
CA LYS A 33 29.93 7.28 -21.89
C LYS A 33 30.16 7.21 -20.40
N VAL A 34 30.93 6.23 -19.96
CA VAL A 34 31.22 6.02 -18.54
C VAL A 34 32.72 5.96 -18.35
N LYS A 35 33.23 6.68 -17.35
CA LYS A 35 34.60 6.59 -16.87
C LYS A 35 34.60 6.37 -15.37
N VAL A 36 35.10 5.21 -14.94
CA VAL A 36 35.15 4.85 -13.52
C VAL A 36 36.61 4.75 -13.11
N ASN A 37 37.04 5.72 -12.31
CA ASN A 37 38.40 5.79 -11.83
C ASN A 37 38.71 4.57 -10.95
N ASN A 38 39.90 4.01 -11.11
CA ASN A 38 40.40 2.86 -10.35
C ASN A 38 39.58 1.56 -10.53
N LEU A 39 38.84 1.43 -11.64
CA LEU A 39 38.05 0.24 -11.94
C LEU A 39 38.31 -0.31 -13.36
N PRO A 40 39.56 -0.68 -13.70
CA PRO A 40 39.89 -1.19 -15.03
C PRO A 40 39.28 -2.58 -15.28
N GLU A 41 38.88 -2.83 -16.52
CA GLU A 41 38.41 -4.14 -17.00
C GLU A 41 37.22 -4.76 -16.24
N ALA A 42 36.55 -3.98 -15.39
CA ALA A 42 35.38 -4.43 -14.65
C ALA A 42 34.15 -4.52 -15.55
N THR A 43 33.27 -5.45 -15.20
CA THR A 43 31.92 -5.52 -15.78
C THR A 43 30.99 -4.63 -14.98
N ILE A 44 30.28 -3.74 -15.66
CA ILE A 44 29.30 -2.84 -15.06
C ILE A 44 27.95 -2.99 -15.76
N ILE A 45 26.88 -2.74 -15.02
CA ILE A 45 25.50 -2.94 -15.50
C ILE A 45 24.80 -1.58 -15.51
N LEU A 46 24.12 -1.28 -16.61
CA LEU A 46 23.13 -0.22 -16.71
C LEU A 46 21.76 -0.83 -16.38
N GLY A 47 20.99 -0.15 -15.55
CA GLY A 47 19.59 -0.51 -15.32
C GLY A 47 18.74 0.70 -14.96
N HIS A 48 17.44 0.49 -14.82
CA HIS A 48 16.49 1.52 -14.42
C HIS A 48 15.69 1.13 -13.19
N HIS A 49 15.24 2.15 -12.47
CA HIS A 49 14.24 2.00 -11.44
C HIS A 49 12.88 1.79 -12.09
N PHE A 50 12.06 0.91 -11.52
CA PHE A 50 10.62 0.87 -11.76
C PHE A 50 9.92 0.62 -10.44
N ALA A 51 9.36 1.68 -9.87
CA ALA A 51 8.98 1.75 -8.47
C ALA A 51 10.13 1.30 -7.57
N THR A 52 9.96 0.22 -6.81
CA THR A 52 10.98 -0.34 -5.91
C THR A 52 11.91 -1.35 -6.58
N ASN A 53 11.66 -1.70 -7.85
CA ASN A 53 12.44 -2.71 -8.54
C ASN A 53 13.61 -2.06 -9.29
N LEU A 54 14.75 -2.73 -9.28
CA LEU A 54 15.91 -2.41 -10.10
C LEU A 54 15.92 -3.38 -11.28
N LEU A 55 15.75 -2.87 -12.50
CA LEU A 55 15.67 -3.68 -13.71
C LEU A 55 16.95 -3.50 -14.53
N PRO A 56 17.75 -4.55 -14.76
CA PRO A 56 18.94 -4.45 -15.60
C PRO A 56 18.54 -4.30 -17.07
N ASP A 57 19.22 -3.39 -17.77
CA ASP A 57 18.99 -3.07 -19.18
C ASP A 57 20.12 -3.55 -20.09
N ASP A 58 21.37 -3.30 -19.69
CA ASP A 58 22.55 -3.60 -20.50
C ASP A 58 23.79 -3.85 -19.62
N THR A 59 24.82 -4.47 -20.17
CA THR A 59 26.06 -4.81 -19.48
C THR A 59 27.25 -4.59 -20.40
N ILE A 60 28.26 -3.87 -19.91
CA ILE A 60 29.52 -3.66 -20.64
C ILE A 60 30.72 -4.05 -19.79
N LYS A 61 31.85 -4.33 -20.46
CA LYS A 61 33.16 -4.45 -19.84
C LYS A 61 33.94 -3.16 -20.09
N LEU A 62 34.43 -2.52 -19.03
CA LEU A 62 35.29 -1.35 -19.12
C LEU A 62 36.64 -1.72 -19.74
N ASP A 63 37.34 -0.74 -20.30
CA ASP A 63 38.69 -0.90 -20.81
C ASP A 63 39.76 -0.82 -19.69
N LYS A 64 41.04 -0.86 -20.07
CA LYS A 64 42.17 -0.75 -19.14
C LYS A 64 42.26 0.60 -18.41
N LYS A 65 41.57 1.63 -18.89
CA LYS A 65 41.48 2.96 -18.29
C LYS A 65 40.21 3.14 -17.45
N GLY A 66 39.35 2.13 -17.36
CA GLY A 66 38.05 2.21 -16.71
C GLY A 66 37.01 2.95 -17.55
N GLU A 67 37.20 3.05 -18.87
CA GLU A 67 36.30 3.73 -19.80
C GLU A 67 35.41 2.71 -20.54
N GLY A 68 34.16 3.09 -20.81
CA GLY A 68 33.18 2.25 -21.50
C GLY A 68 32.02 3.08 -22.06
N VAL A 69 31.21 2.47 -22.93
CA VAL A 69 30.07 3.16 -23.56
C VAL A 69 28.87 2.22 -23.63
N PHE A 70 27.76 2.64 -23.04
CA PHE A 70 26.44 2.05 -23.31
C PHE A 70 25.80 2.78 -24.49
N LYS A 71 25.27 2.06 -25.46
CA LYS A 71 24.62 2.68 -26.63
C LYS A 71 23.54 1.79 -27.21
N GLY A 72 22.49 2.42 -27.74
CA GLY A 72 21.40 1.74 -28.42
C GLY A 72 20.82 2.60 -29.54
N ASN A 73 20.09 1.97 -30.46
CA ASN A 73 19.46 2.66 -31.60
C ASN A 73 18.17 3.38 -31.20
N ASP A 74 17.48 2.88 -30.17
CA ASP A 74 16.26 3.48 -29.64
C ASP A 74 16.60 4.36 -28.44
N LYS A 75 15.80 5.41 -28.19
CA LYS A 75 15.95 6.22 -26.98
C LYS A 75 15.59 5.41 -25.74
N LEU A 76 16.31 5.67 -24.65
CA LEU A 76 15.89 5.20 -23.34
C LEU A 76 14.61 5.94 -22.92
N LYS A 77 13.75 5.24 -22.19
CA LYS A 77 12.60 5.91 -21.57
C LYS A 77 13.10 6.86 -20.50
N GLU A 78 12.49 8.03 -20.39
CA GLU A 78 12.88 8.99 -19.37
C GLU A 78 12.53 8.48 -17.96
N GLY A 79 13.42 8.72 -16.99
CA GLY A 79 13.31 8.16 -15.65
C GLY A 79 14.64 8.16 -14.90
N MET A 80 14.68 7.49 -13.74
CA MET A 80 15.91 7.30 -12.98
C MET A 80 16.55 5.96 -13.33
N TYR A 81 17.84 6.04 -13.68
CA TYR A 81 18.70 4.94 -14.04
C TYR A 81 19.80 4.76 -13.01
N PHE A 82 20.45 3.61 -13.02
CA PHE A 82 21.57 3.32 -12.15
C PHE A 82 22.69 2.62 -12.91
N LEU A 83 23.93 2.89 -12.47
CA LEU A 83 25.08 2.05 -12.76
C LEU A 83 25.34 1.14 -11.56
N TYR A 84 25.39 -0.18 -11.79
CA TYR A 84 25.73 -1.16 -10.77
C TYR A 84 27.14 -1.69 -10.98
N PHE A 85 27.96 -1.62 -9.93
CA PHE A 85 29.37 -2.00 -9.94
C PHE A 85 29.61 -3.35 -9.24
N PRO A 86 30.72 -4.06 -9.52
CA PRO A 86 31.05 -5.34 -8.88
C PRO A 86 31.10 -5.30 -7.34
N SER A 87 31.41 -4.12 -6.76
CA SER A 87 31.39 -3.87 -5.32
C SER A 87 29.99 -3.80 -4.71
N ARG A 88 28.93 -4.04 -5.51
CA ARG A 88 27.51 -3.92 -5.13
C ARG A 88 27.05 -2.51 -4.78
N VAL A 89 27.82 -1.51 -5.21
CA VAL A 89 27.46 -0.11 -5.06
C VAL A 89 26.73 0.36 -6.31
N ILE A 90 25.78 1.29 -6.15
CA ILE A 90 25.00 1.90 -7.23
C ILE A 90 25.22 3.41 -7.29
N VAL A 91 25.25 3.97 -8.51
CA VAL A 91 25.11 5.41 -8.76
C VAL A 91 23.81 5.63 -9.49
N ASP A 92 22.88 6.34 -8.86
CA ASP A 92 21.65 6.79 -9.51
C ASP A 92 21.92 8.05 -10.34
N PHE A 93 21.26 8.14 -11.49
CA PHE A 93 21.31 9.28 -12.40
C PHE A 93 19.98 9.39 -13.16
N LEU A 94 19.68 10.56 -13.70
CA LEU A 94 18.45 10.82 -14.44
C LEU A 94 18.68 10.66 -15.94
N VAL A 95 17.71 10.09 -16.63
CA VAL A 95 17.63 10.11 -18.09
C VAL A 95 16.41 10.94 -18.44
N GLY A 96 16.63 12.10 -19.05
CA GLY A 96 15.59 12.99 -19.57
C GLY A 96 15.69 13.14 -21.09
N SER A 97 15.43 14.34 -21.60
CA SER A 97 15.52 14.61 -23.04
C SER A 97 16.94 14.43 -23.60
N ASP A 98 17.96 14.62 -22.76
CA ASP A 98 19.37 14.45 -23.09
C ASP A 98 19.73 12.95 -23.08
N GLN A 99 19.86 12.37 -24.27
CA GLN A 99 20.13 10.93 -24.47
C GLN A 99 21.62 10.61 -24.71
N VAL A 100 22.46 11.64 -24.81
CA VAL A 100 23.90 11.51 -25.08
C VAL A 100 24.69 12.31 -24.06
N PHE A 101 25.39 11.64 -23.15
CA PHE A 101 26.13 12.30 -22.08
C PHE A 101 27.25 11.41 -21.52
N THR A 102 28.08 12.00 -20.65
CA THR A 102 29.22 11.30 -20.03
C THR A 102 29.09 11.32 -18.52
N ILE A 103 29.26 10.16 -17.88
CA ILE A 103 29.36 10.00 -16.44
C ILE A 103 30.82 9.67 -16.08
N GLN A 104 31.44 10.51 -15.26
CA GLN A 104 32.72 10.22 -14.63
C GLN A 104 32.51 10.01 -13.13
N THR A 105 33.03 8.91 -12.57
CA THR A 105 32.85 8.60 -11.14
C THR A 105 34.04 7.81 -10.55
N ASP A 106 33.99 7.54 -9.26
CA ASP A 106 34.97 6.76 -8.49
C ASP A 106 34.22 6.00 -7.38
N THR A 107 34.31 4.68 -7.39
CA THR A 107 33.56 3.80 -6.48
C THR A 107 33.88 3.99 -4.99
N THR A 108 34.93 4.73 -4.65
CA THR A 108 35.28 5.06 -3.25
C THR A 108 34.48 6.23 -2.68
N ASP A 109 33.95 7.12 -3.53
CA ASP A 109 33.14 8.26 -3.13
C ASP A 109 32.23 8.68 -4.30
N LEU A 110 31.12 7.96 -4.44
CA LEU A 110 30.17 8.22 -5.51
C LEU A 110 29.48 9.58 -5.39
N GLN A 111 29.30 10.08 -4.16
CA GLN A 111 28.57 11.32 -3.94
C GLN A 111 29.42 12.55 -4.24
N GLY A 112 30.70 12.54 -3.84
CA GLY A 112 31.62 13.65 -4.07
C GLY A 112 32.26 13.64 -5.45
N LYS A 113 32.57 12.45 -5.99
CA LYS A 113 33.40 12.31 -7.20
C LYS A 113 32.63 12.01 -8.49
N THR A 114 31.30 11.90 -8.43
CA THR A 114 30.51 11.80 -9.66
C THR A 114 30.34 13.17 -10.30
N VAL A 115 30.64 13.23 -11.60
CA VAL A 115 30.48 14.37 -12.49
C VAL A 115 29.81 13.87 -13.76
N VAL A 116 28.72 14.53 -14.15
CA VAL A 116 28.04 14.25 -15.42
C VAL A 116 28.15 15.48 -16.30
N THR A 117 28.40 15.27 -17.60
CA THR A 117 28.47 16.33 -18.59
C THR A 117 27.62 16.00 -19.81
N GLY A 118 26.97 17.02 -20.37
CA GLY A 118 26.10 16.85 -21.54
C GLY A 118 24.69 16.37 -21.18
N SER A 119 24.32 16.45 -19.90
CA SER A 119 22.96 16.18 -19.43
C SER A 119 22.57 17.21 -18.39
N THR A 120 21.63 18.08 -18.78
CA THR A 120 21.14 19.17 -17.93
C THR A 120 20.49 18.61 -16.66
N ASP A 121 19.68 17.56 -16.79
CA ASP A 121 19.04 16.87 -15.67
C ASP A 121 20.07 16.41 -14.64
N ASN A 122 21.15 15.77 -15.08
CA ASN A 122 22.15 15.21 -14.18
C ASN A 122 23.05 16.28 -13.56
N GLU A 123 23.46 17.28 -14.34
CA GLU A 123 24.26 18.39 -13.81
C GLU A 123 23.54 19.06 -12.64
N VAL A 124 22.23 19.29 -12.77
CA VAL A 124 21.39 19.83 -11.69
C VAL A 124 21.19 18.81 -10.57
N PHE A 125 20.89 17.56 -10.89
CA PHE A 125 20.61 16.50 -9.92
C PHE A 125 21.80 16.26 -8.97
N PHE A 126 23.01 16.09 -9.50
CA PHE A 126 24.20 15.86 -8.66
C PHE A 126 24.58 17.10 -7.84
N ASN A 127 24.41 18.31 -8.38
CA ASN A 127 24.62 19.54 -7.61
C ASN A 127 23.61 19.66 -6.46
N TYR A 128 22.34 19.36 -6.72
CA TYR A 128 21.28 19.34 -5.70
C TYR A 128 21.55 18.28 -4.63
N GLN A 129 21.96 17.06 -5.00
CA GLN A 129 22.33 16.02 -4.05
C GLN A 129 23.49 16.44 -3.13
N LYS A 130 24.53 17.09 -3.68
CA LYS A 130 25.65 17.62 -2.89
C LYS A 130 25.18 18.71 -1.92
N PHE A 131 24.33 19.63 -2.38
CA PHE A 131 23.73 20.67 -1.55
C PHE A 131 22.90 20.08 -0.39
N ILE A 132 22.01 19.13 -0.67
CA ILE A 132 21.18 18.48 0.36
C ILE A 132 22.02 17.69 1.36
N ALA A 133 23.04 16.96 0.90
CA ALA A 133 23.95 16.24 1.78
C ALA A 133 24.67 17.18 2.76
N GLU A 134 25.10 18.35 2.28
CA GLU A 134 25.70 19.38 3.12
C GLU A 134 24.70 19.94 4.15
N LYS A 135 23.49 20.31 3.73
CA LYS A 135 22.44 20.81 4.64
C LYS A 135 22.04 19.78 5.69
N ARG A 136 21.93 18.51 5.32
CA ARG A 136 21.64 17.41 6.26
C ARG A 136 22.75 17.27 7.31
N ARG A 137 24.02 17.37 6.94
CA ARG A 137 25.14 17.36 7.91
C ARG A 137 25.05 18.52 8.90
N GLN A 138 24.72 19.72 8.41
CA GLN A 138 24.51 20.90 9.26
C GLN A 138 23.33 20.73 10.22
N GLN A 139 22.19 20.24 9.73
CA GLN A 139 21.01 19.95 10.56
C GLN A 139 21.31 18.91 11.63
N GLN A 140 21.97 17.81 11.29
CA GLN A 140 22.33 16.74 12.24
C GLN A 140 23.18 17.28 13.39
N LYS A 141 24.18 18.12 13.08
CA LYS A 141 25.02 18.76 14.10
C LYS A 141 24.20 19.68 15.02
N LEU A 142 23.35 20.53 14.44
CA LEU A 142 22.47 21.43 15.20
C LEU A 142 21.47 20.67 16.06
N GLN A 143 20.97 19.53 15.60
CA GLN A 143 20.00 18.72 16.34
C GLN A 143 20.63 18.03 17.55
N GLU A 144 21.90 17.62 17.45
CA GLU A 144 22.66 17.13 18.60
C GLU A 144 23.01 18.26 19.59
N GLU A 145 23.37 19.45 19.10
CA GLU A 145 23.53 20.65 19.94
C GLU A 145 22.21 21.00 20.66
N PHE A 146 21.06 20.86 19.99
CA PHE A 146 19.75 21.12 20.60
C PHE A 146 19.43 20.14 21.72
N ARG A 147 19.77 18.86 21.53
CA ARG A 147 19.54 17.78 22.50
C ARG A 147 20.38 17.96 23.77
N THR A 148 21.58 18.51 23.63
CA THR A 148 22.55 18.70 24.72
C THR A 148 22.46 20.08 25.39
N ALA A 149 21.80 21.06 24.76
CA ALA A 149 21.61 22.40 25.32
C ALA A 149 20.75 22.39 26.60
N SER A 150 21.25 23.04 27.65
CA SER A 150 20.58 23.16 28.95
C SER A 150 19.73 24.42 29.09
N ASP A 151 20.04 25.49 28.35
CA ASP A 151 19.36 26.79 28.46
C ASP A 151 18.42 27.09 27.27
N SER A 152 17.41 27.92 27.53
CA SER A 152 16.39 28.29 26.55
C SER A 152 16.91 29.20 25.44
N ALA A 153 17.91 30.04 25.72
CA ALA A 153 18.47 30.96 24.73
C ALA A 153 19.24 30.20 23.63
N SER A 154 20.05 29.21 24.02
CA SER A 154 20.74 28.30 23.09
C SER A 154 19.76 27.51 22.24
N LYS A 155 18.70 26.96 22.84
CA LYS A 155 17.65 26.24 22.10
C LYS A 155 16.93 27.12 21.08
N ASN A 156 16.62 28.36 21.44
CA ASN A 156 15.98 29.32 20.53
C ASN A 156 16.92 29.67 19.36
N ARG A 157 18.20 29.94 19.62
CA ARG A 157 19.20 30.20 18.57
C ARG A 157 19.35 29.03 17.61
N ILE A 158 19.41 27.80 18.14
CA ILE A 158 19.51 26.59 17.31
C ILE A 158 18.25 26.40 16.45
N THR A 159 17.07 26.64 17.04
CA THR A 159 15.80 26.60 16.30
C THR A 159 15.78 27.61 15.15
N GLN A 160 16.30 28.81 15.36
CA GLN A 160 16.43 29.81 14.29
C GLN A 160 17.35 29.32 13.16
N LYS A 161 18.52 28.78 13.49
CA LYS A 161 19.45 28.22 12.48
C LYS A 161 18.84 27.08 11.69
N LEU A 162 18.06 26.21 12.33
CA LEU A 162 17.34 25.13 11.64
C LEU A 162 16.34 25.71 10.62
N ARG A 163 15.58 26.75 10.99
CA ARG A 163 14.67 27.44 10.06
C ARG A 163 15.39 28.13 8.91
N GLU A 164 16.56 28.72 9.16
CA GLU A 164 17.39 29.31 8.11
C GLU A 164 17.81 28.25 7.08
N ILE A 165 18.24 27.07 7.54
CA ILE A 165 18.56 25.94 6.65
C ILE A 165 17.33 25.51 5.84
N ASP A 166 16.17 25.39 6.47
CA ASP A 166 14.93 25.01 5.77
C ASP A 166 14.58 26.02 4.67
N ASN A 167 14.71 27.33 4.95
CA ASN A 167 14.49 28.39 3.96
C ASN A 167 15.50 28.33 2.80
N GLU A 168 16.78 28.04 3.08
CA GLU A 168 17.79 27.87 2.04
C GLU A 168 17.49 26.67 1.13
N VAL A 169 17.03 25.56 1.71
CA VAL A 169 16.60 24.38 0.94
C VAL A 169 15.42 24.72 0.05
N LEU A 170 14.41 25.41 0.58
CA LEU A 170 13.25 25.85 -0.20
C LEU A 170 13.64 26.80 -1.34
N ALA A 171 14.58 27.72 -1.10
CA ALA A 171 15.07 28.66 -2.11
C ALA A 171 15.77 27.92 -3.27
N GLU A 172 16.64 26.94 -2.97
CA GLU A 172 17.34 26.17 -4.00
C GLU A 172 16.36 25.31 -4.80
N ILE A 173 15.39 24.68 -4.13
CA ILE A 173 14.31 23.95 -4.80
C ILE A 173 13.53 24.86 -5.75
N ASN A 174 13.04 26.02 -5.28
CA ASN A 174 12.25 26.93 -6.11
C ASN A 174 13.05 27.47 -7.31
N LYS A 175 14.36 27.69 -7.12
CA LYS A 175 15.28 28.02 -8.21
C LYS A 175 15.36 26.89 -9.24
N ILE A 176 15.46 25.63 -8.81
CA ILE A 176 15.44 24.48 -9.72
C ILE A 176 14.12 24.43 -10.50
N LEU A 177 12.99 24.54 -9.81
CA LEU A 177 11.66 24.48 -10.42
C LEU A 177 11.41 25.60 -11.44
N THR A 178 11.99 26.78 -11.20
CA THR A 178 11.84 27.95 -12.09
C THR A 178 12.76 27.85 -13.31
N ASN A 179 14.04 27.53 -13.09
CA ASN A 179 15.06 27.61 -14.13
C ASN A 179 15.11 26.36 -15.03
N TYR A 180 14.65 25.21 -14.53
CA TYR A 180 14.69 23.94 -15.25
C TYR A 180 13.30 23.38 -15.51
N LYS A 181 12.30 24.24 -15.68
CA LYS A 181 10.94 23.84 -16.04
C LYS A 181 10.95 23.04 -17.36
N GLY A 182 10.35 21.85 -17.33
CA GLY A 182 10.31 20.93 -18.49
C GLY A 182 11.42 19.88 -18.50
N TYR A 183 12.46 20.05 -17.69
CA TYR A 183 13.45 18.99 -17.42
C TYR A 183 12.93 18.06 -16.33
N PHE A 184 13.26 16.77 -16.44
CA PHE A 184 12.80 15.76 -15.50
C PHE A 184 13.28 16.03 -14.06
N VAL A 185 14.48 16.61 -13.89
CA VAL A 185 15.01 16.96 -12.57
C VAL A 185 14.11 17.92 -11.80
N ALA A 186 13.41 18.85 -12.47
CA ALA A 186 12.49 19.76 -11.80
C ALA A 186 11.27 19.01 -11.26
N ASP A 187 10.69 18.11 -12.06
CA ASP A 187 9.55 17.29 -11.66
C ASP A 187 9.92 16.29 -10.56
N PHE A 188 11.10 15.67 -10.68
CA PHE A 188 11.68 14.79 -9.66
C PHE A 188 11.86 15.55 -8.33
N VAL A 189 12.58 16.67 -8.33
CA VAL A 189 12.82 17.46 -7.11
C VAL A 189 11.51 17.93 -6.51
N LYS A 190 10.54 18.39 -7.33
CA LYS A 190 9.20 18.74 -6.85
C LYS A 190 8.54 17.56 -6.14
N ALA A 191 8.55 16.37 -6.74
CA ALA A 191 7.93 15.17 -6.19
C ALA A 191 8.60 14.69 -4.91
N THR A 192 9.87 15.01 -4.65
CA THR A 192 10.53 14.69 -3.37
C THR A 192 10.10 15.59 -2.21
N ARG A 193 9.40 16.70 -2.47
CA ARG A 193 8.98 17.64 -1.43
C ARG A 193 7.84 17.11 -0.57
N ASP A 194 7.90 17.49 0.70
CA ASP A 194 6.74 17.50 1.58
C ASP A 194 5.89 18.75 1.35
N ILE A 195 4.64 18.67 1.79
CA ILE A 195 3.69 19.78 1.73
C ILE A 195 3.90 20.71 2.91
N GLU A 196 3.98 22.01 2.63
CA GLU A 196 3.96 23.04 3.66
C GLU A 196 2.54 23.17 4.22
N VAL A 197 2.39 22.87 5.51
CA VAL A 197 1.09 22.95 6.20
C VAL A 197 0.96 24.33 6.84
N PRO A 198 -0.06 25.13 6.49
CA PRO A 198 -0.28 26.44 7.09
C PRO A 198 -0.50 26.40 8.61
N ASP A 199 -0.37 27.56 9.24
CA ASP A 199 -0.74 27.73 10.64
C ASP A 199 -2.25 27.57 10.85
N TYR A 200 -2.62 27.27 12.11
CA TYR A 200 -4.01 27.08 12.47
C TYR A 200 -4.84 28.33 12.15
N PRO A 201 -6.06 28.18 11.59
CA PRO A 201 -7.00 29.28 11.51
C PRO A 201 -7.38 29.72 12.93
N ARG A 202 -7.39 31.04 13.16
CA ARG A 202 -7.70 31.65 14.46
C ARG A 202 -8.83 32.66 14.34
N ASP A 203 -9.62 32.78 15.40
CA ASP A 203 -10.61 33.85 15.54
C ASP A 203 -9.92 35.21 15.84
N GLU A 204 -10.72 36.27 15.92
CA GLU A 204 -10.24 37.63 16.23
C GLU A 204 -9.57 37.73 17.61
N GLN A 205 -9.82 36.77 18.51
CA GLN A 205 -9.25 36.68 19.85
C GLN A 205 -8.02 35.78 19.91
N GLY A 206 -7.60 35.19 18.78
CA GLY A 206 -6.43 34.34 18.66
C GLY A 206 -6.66 32.87 19.03
N ASN A 207 -7.89 32.44 19.31
CA ASN A 207 -8.22 31.04 19.62
C ASN A 207 -8.24 30.21 18.35
N VAL A 208 -7.79 28.95 18.45
CA VAL A 208 -7.78 28.01 17.32
C VAL A 208 -9.22 27.63 16.97
N LEU A 209 -9.61 27.84 15.71
CA LEU A 209 -10.95 27.54 15.20
C LEU A 209 -11.16 26.05 14.90
N ASP A 210 -10.12 25.38 14.40
CA ASP A 210 -10.17 23.97 14.03
C ASP A 210 -8.85 23.26 14.38
N SER A 211 -8.90 22.41 15.40
CA SER A 211 -7.73 21.62 15.84
C SER A 211 -7.37 20.50 14.86
N ALA A 212 -8.30 20.07 14.00
CA ALA A 212 -8.06 19.06 12.97
C ALA A 212 -7.52 19.65 11.66
N PHE A 213 -7.49 20.98 11.51
CA PHE A 213 -7.12 21.68 10.27
C PHE A 213 -5.81 21.15 9.66
N LYS A 214 -4.72 21.10 10.46
CA LYS A 214 -3.40 20.69 9.96
C LYS A 214 -3.41 19.26 9.41
N TYR A 215 -4.12 18.34 10.08
CA TYR A 215 -4.26 16.97 9.62
C TYR A 215 -5.05 16.89 8.32
N GLN A 216 -6.21 17.57 8.25
CA GLN A 216 -7.06 17.55 7.05
C GLN A 216 -6.36 18.21 5.86
N TYR A 217 -5.66 19.31 6.08
CA TYR A 217 -4.87 19.99 5.05
C TYR A 217 -3.76 19.08 4.53
N TYR A 218 -2.94 18.52 5.42
CA TYR A 218 -1.86 17.62 5.01
C TYR A 218 -2.39 16.43 4.22
N LYS A 219 -3.49 15.82 4.68
CA LYS A 219 -4.14 14.70 4.00
C LYS A 219 -4.65 15.08 2.59
N ALA A 220 -5.31 16.23 2.46
CA ALA A 220 -5.90 16.66 1.18
C ALA A 220 -4.84 17.06 0.14
N HIS A 221 -3.74 17.66 0.60
CA HIS A 221 -2.69 18.22 -0.26
C HIS A 221 -1.48 17.30 -0.44
N TYR A 222 -1.44 16.13 0.22
CA TYR A 222 -0.27 15.23 0.26
C TYR A 222 0.38 14.94 -1.11
N PHE A 223 -0.45 14.83 -2.16
CA PHE A 223 -0.04 14.50 -3.52
C PHE A 223 0.02 15.71 -4.47
N ASP A 224 -0.05 16.95 -3.98
CA ASP A 224 -0.04 18.17 -4.82
C ASP A 224 1.28 18.37 -5.57
N ASN A 225 2.37 17.88 -4.99
CA ASN A 225 3.70 17.93 -5.58
C ASN A 225 3.97 16.78 -6.56
N MET A 226 3.02 15.87 -6.78
CA MET A 226 3.14 14.76 -7.73
C MET A 226 2.23 14.94 -8.95
N ASP A 227 2.81 14.82 -10.13
CA ASP A 227 2.07 14.77 -11.39
C ASP A 227 1.76 13.33 -11.79
N PHE A 228 0.48 12.97 -11.77
CA PHE A 228 -0.02 11.63 -12.12
C PHE A 228 -0.17 11.44 -13.64
N THR A 229 0.15 12.46 -14.42
CA THR A 229 0.26 12.35 -15.89
C THR A 229 1.69 12.06 -16.34
N ASP A 230 2.66 12.17 -15.43
CA ASP A 230 4.06 11.94 -15.72
C ASP A 230 4.49 10.52 -15.35
N ALA A 231 4.53 9.64 -16.36
CA ALA A 231 4.99 8.27 -16.21
C ALA A 231 6.49 8.16 -15.88
N ARG A 232 7.29 9.21 -16.05
CA ARG A 232 8.73 9.19 -15.72
C ARG A 232 8.96 9.00 -14.23
N LEU A 233 8.06 9.52 -13.40
CA LEU A 233 8.11 9.33 -11.95
C LEU A 233 7.92 7.86 -11.54
N LEU A 234 7.28 7.00 -12.36
CA LEU A 234 7.20 5.55 -12.09
C LEU A 234 8.55 4.88 -12.17
N ARG A 235 9.48 5.48 -12.93
CA ARG A 235 10.87 5.04 -13.01
C ARG A 235 11.71 5.66 -11.88
N THR A 236 11.10 5.82 -10.71
CA THR A 236 11.72 6.30 -9.47
C THR A 236 11.06 5.58 -8.29
N PRO A 237 11.69 5.52 -7.11
CA PRO A 237 11.10 4.92 -5.91
C PRO A 237 10.00 5.79 -5.26
N ILE A 238 9.78 7.03 -5.75
CA ILE A 238 8.94 8.03 -5.07
C ILE A 238 7.48 7.57 -4.93
N TYR A 239 6.89 6.98 -5.97
CA TYR A 239 5.49 6.58 -5.94
C TYR A 239 5.21 5.57 -4.81
N ASP A 240 5.98 4.48 -4.75
CA ASP A 240 5.75 3.42 -3.78
C ASP A 240 5.90 3.94 -2.33
N GLU A 241 6.97 4.70 -2.05
CA GLU A 241 7.19 5.30 -0.73
C GLU A 241 6.06 6.23 -0.33
N LYS A 242 5.63 7.12 -1.23
CA LYS A 242 4.56 8.08 -0.94
C LYS A 242 3.21 7.40 -0.77
N PHE A 243 2.85 6.41 -1.59
CA PHE A 243 1.61 5.66 -1.42
C PHE A 243 1.60 4.88 -0.11
N LYS A 244 2.68 4.14 0.18
CA LYS A 244 2.79 3.39 1.44
C LYS A 244 2.64 4.32 2.64
N PHE A 245 3.36 5.43 2.67
CA PHE A 245 3.26 6.38 3.77
C PHE A 245 1.85 6.97 3.89
N TYR A 246 1.23 7.39 2.78
CA TYR A 246 -0.11 7.95 2.80
C TYR A 246 -1.16 6.96 3.35
N PHE A 247 -1.25 5.79 2.73
CA PHE A 247 -2.27 4.80 3.08
C PHE A 247 -2.00 4.10 4.42
N GLN A 248 -0.76 4.06 4.91
CA GLN A 248 -0.42 3.40 6.18
C GLN A 248 -0.30 4.35 7.37
N LYS A 249 0.14 5.58 7.15
CA LYS A 249 0.52 6.53 8.22
C LYS A 249 -0.35 7.77 8.27
N VAL A 250 -0.92 8.19 7.15
CA VAL A 250 -1.74 9.41 7.08
C VAL A 250 -3.22 9.08 7.24
N LEU A 251 -3.71 8.05 6.56
CA LEU A 251 -5.13 7.73 6.57
C LEU A 251 -5.57 6.92 7.79
N LEU A 252 -6.81 7.17 8.22
CA LEU A 252 -7.51 6.31 9.17
C LEU A 252 -7.75 4.95 8.51
N GLN A 253 -7.39 3.87 9.20
CA GLN A 253 -7.45 2.49 8.71
C GLN A 253 -8.88 1.92 8.78
N VAL A 254 -9.85 2.66 8.24
CA VAL A 254 -11.27 2.30 8.19
C VAL A 254 -11.72 2.30 6.72
N PRO A 255 -12.45 1.27 6.25
CA PRO A 255 -12.74 1.11 4.82
C PRO A 255 -13.34 2.34 4.14
N ASP A 256 -14.37 2.96 4.74
CA ASP A 256 -15.02 4.13 4.17
C ASP A 256 -14.07 5.33 4.02
N SER A 257 -13.17 5.51 4.99
CA SER A 257 -12.16 6.57 4.96
C SER A 257 -11.11 6.29 3.88
N LEU A 258 -10.66 5.04 3.76
CA LEU A 258 -9.67 4.65 2.75
C LEU A 258 -10.25 4.74 1.34
N ILE A 259 -11.45 4.22 1.11
CA ILE A 259 -12.14 4.25 -0.19
C ILE A 259 -12.36 5.68 -0.66
N LYS A 260 -12.75 6.59 0.24
CA LYS A 260 -12.97 8.01 -0.09
C LYS A 260 -11.72 8.70 -0.65
N GLU A 261 -10.54 8.37 -0.16
CA GLU A 261 -9.28 8.97 -0.62
C GLU A 261 -8.65 8.17 -1.78
N LEU A 262 -8.93 6.87 -1.85
CA LEU A 262 -8.46 5.97 -2.89
C LEU A 262 -9.11 6.24 -4.25
N ASP A 263 -10.43 6.45 -4.28
CA ASP A 263 -11.18 6.63 -5.52
C ASP A 263 -10.67 7.82 -6.34
N PRO A 264 -10.57 9.05 -5.80
CA PRO A 264 -10.04 10.20 -6.54
C PRO A 264 -8.61 9.98 -7.03
N LEU A 265 -7.80 9.22 -6.29
CA LEU A 265 -6.40 8.95 -6.61
C LEU A 265 -6.26 8.02 -7.82
N ILE A 266 -7.06 6.94 -7.87
CA ILE A 266 -7.15 6.06 -9.04
C ILE A 266 -7.67 6.84 -10.24
N GLU A 267 -8.70 7.67 -10.07
CA GLU A 267 -9.23 8.53 -11.14
C GLU A 267 -8.19 9.54 -11.65
N LYS A 268 -7.38 10.14 -10.76
CA LYS A 268 -6.28 11.05 -11.14
C LYS A 268 -5.23 10.32 -11.98
N ALA A 269 -4.93 9.08 -11.65
CA ALA A 269 -3.97 8.23 -12.36
C ALA A 269 -4.42 7.81 -13.77
N ARG A 270 -5.74 7.82 -14.07
CA ARG A 270 -6.28 7.45 -15.41
C ARG A 270 -5.75 8.25 -16.58
N LYS A 271 -5.22 9.44 -16.31
CA LYS A 271 -4.70 10.35 -17.33
C LYS A 271 -3.50 9.75 -18.07
N ASP A 272 -2.79 8.80 -17.45
CA ASP A 272 -1.73 8.04 -18.10
C ASP A 272 -1.94 6.52 -17.89
N PRO A 273 -1.94 5.68 -18.95
CA PRO A 273 -2.18 4.25 -18.80
C PRO A 273 -1.14 3.49 -17.97
N GLU A 274 0.13 3.90 -17.98
CA GLU A 274 1.20 3.26 -17.21
C GLU A 274 1.02 3.59 -15.72
N VAL A 275 0.72 4.84 -15.39
CA VAL A 275 0.43 5.31 -14.03
C VAL A 275 -0.85 4.68 -13.51
N PHE A 276 -1.93 4.68 -14.28
CA PHE A 276 -3.19 4.03 -13.91
C PHE A 276 -3.00 2.55 -13.56
N ARG A 277 -2.36 1.79 -14.46
CA ARG A 277 -2.10 0.37 -14.25
C ARG A 277 -1.26 0.16 -12.99
N TYR A 278 -0.20 0.95 -12.80
CA TYR A 278 0.66 0.82 -11.64
C TYR A 278 -0.08 1.11 -10.33
N VAL A 279 -0.81 2.22 -10.24
CA VAL A 279 -1.56 2.62 -9.04
C VAL A 279 -2.64 1.58 -8.72
N LEU A 280 -3.41 1.16 -9.71
CA LEU A 280 -4.48 0.17 -9.52
C LEU A 280 -3.91 -1.18 -9.04
N VAL A 281 -2.87 -1.70 -9.69
CA VAL A 281 -2.24 -2.97 -9.30
C VAL A 281 -1.62 -2.87 -7.90
N THR A 282 -0.95 -1.76 -7.60
CA THR A 282 -0.30 -1.55 -6.30
C THR A 282 -1.31 -1.54 -5.16
N LEU A 283 -2.38 -0.73 -5.28
CA LEU A 283 -3.42 -0.65 -4.25
C LEU A 283 -4.22 -1.95 -4.14
N PHE A 284 -4.58 -2.57 -5.27
CA PHE A 284 -5.25 -3.86 -5.29
C PHE A 284 -4.44 -4.93 -4.54
N ASN A 285 -3.15 -5.09 -4.85
CA ASN A 285 -2.29 -6.07 -4.19
C ASN A 285 -2.06 -5.74 -2.71
N TYR A 286 -1.88 -4.45 -2.38
CA TYR A 286 -1.68 -4.00 -1.01
C TYR A 286 -2.86 -4.40 -0.12
N TYR A 287 -4.09 -4.12 -0.54
CA TYR A 287 -5.28 -4.48 0.23
C TYR A 287 -5.61 -5.97 0.16
N ALA A 288 -5.29 -6.66 -0.94
CA ALA A 288 -5.43 -8.12 -1.04
C ALA A 288 -4.57 -8.88 -0.02
N GLN A 289 -3.40 -8.35 0.33
CA GLN A 289 -2.44 -8.95 1.25
C GLN A 289 -2.57 -8.42 2.69
N SER A 290 -3.38 -7.38 2.90
CA SER A 290 -3.50 -6.73 4.20
C SER A 290 -4.13 -7.65 5.25
N GLN A 291 -3.55 -7.64 6.45
CA GLN A 291 -4.05 -8.39 7.62
C GLN A 291 -4.87 -7.50 8.56
N ILE A 292 -5.14 -6.25 8.18
CA ILE A 292 -5.93 -5.32 8.98
C ILE A 292 -7.42 -5.61 8.80
N MET A 293 -8.13 -5.74 9.92
CA MET A 293 -9.57 -6.01 9.93
C MET A 293 -10.35 -4.94 9.15
N GLY A 294 -11.17 -5.37 8.18
CA GLY A 294 -11.99 -4.51 7.32
C GLY A 294 -11.34 -4.13 5.98
N HIS A 295 -10.02 -4.31 5.82
CA HIS A 295 -9.35 -4.00 4.54
C HIS A 295 -9.82 -4.90 3.39
N ASP A 296 -10.43 -6.05 3.67
CA ASP A 296 -11.11 -6.87 2.68
C ASP A 296 -12.27 -6.12 2.00
N GLY A 297 -12.93 -5.19 2.69
CA GLY A 297 -13.92 -4.28 2.09
C GLY A 297 -13.30 -3.34 1.06
N VAL A 298 -12.13 -2.78 1.36
CA VAL A 298 -11.38 -1.91 0.41
C VAL A 298 -10.91 -2.72 -0.79
N PHE A 299 -10.36 -3.92 -0.55
CA PHE A 299 -9.97 -4.85 -1.61
C PHE A 299 -11.15 -5.19 -2.53
N ILE A 300 -12.31 -5.56 -1.98
CA ILE A 300 -13.50 -5.89 -2.77
C ILE A 300 -13.97 -4.68 -3.57
N HIS A 301 -13.97 -3.48 -2.98
CA HIS A 301 -14.33 -2.24 -3.67
C HIS A 301 -13.42 -1.99 -4.89
N ILE A 302 -12.09 -2.05 -4.71
CA ILE A 302 -11.14 -1.89 -5.82
C ILE A 302 -11.37 -2.96 -6.88
N ALA A 303 -11.57 -4.20 -6.46
CA ALA A 303 -11.73 -5.32 -7.36
C ALA A 303 -12.98 -5.20 -8.23
N GLU A 304 -14.13 -4.91 -7.64
CA GLU A 304 -15.41 -4.78 -8.37
C GLU A 304 -15.48 -3.50 -9.20
N LYS A 305 -15.01 -2.37 -8.66
CA LYS A 305 -15.15 -1.06 -9.31
C LYS A 305 -14.14 -0.85 -10.44
N TYR A 306 -12.90 -1.32 -10.27
CA TYR A 306 -11.79 -0.97 -11.15
C TYR A 306 -11.10 -2.18 -11.76
N TYR A 307 -10.70 -3.16 -10.94
CA TYR A 307 -9.83 -4.23 -11.43
C TYR A 307 -10.54 -5.17 -12.39
N ILE A 308 -11.68 -5.73 -12.00
CA ILE A 308 -12.45 -6.68 -12.83
C ILE A 308 -12.90 -6.05 -14.16
N PRO A 309 -13.44 -4.82 -14.19
CA PRO A 309 -13.91 -4.24 -15.45
C PRO A 309 -12.79 -3.78 -16.38
N GLU A 310 -11.59 -3.44 -15.87
CA GLU A 310 -10.62 -2.65 -16.63
C GLU A 310 -9.21 -3.25 -16.73
N ALA A 311 -8.87 -4.26 -15.93
CA ALA A 311 -7.54 -4.88 -15.95
C ALA A 311 -7.34 -5.78 -17.19
N THR A 312 -7.19 -5.17 -18.36
CA THR A 312 -6.93 -5.85 -19.65
C THR A 312 -5.64 -6.67 -19.65
N TRP A 313 -4.74 -6.43 -18.69
CA TRP A 313 -3.51 -7.18 -18.47
C TRP A 313 -3.69 -8.45 -17.62
N ALA A 314 -4.86 -8.66 -17.02
CA ALA A 314 -5.16 -9.85 -16.23
C ALA A 314 -5.80 -10.93 -17.11
N ASN A 315 -5.40 -12.19 -16.90
CA ASN A 315 -5.99 -13.30 -17.65
C ASN A 315 -7.40 -13.66 -17.14
N ALA A 316 -8.21 -14.29 -17.99
CA ALA A 316 -9.60 -14.60 -17.70
C ALA A 316 -9.76 -15.55 -16.50
N ASP A 317 -8.88 -16.53 -16.34
CA ASP A 317 -8.92 -17.49 -15.22
C ASP A 317 -8.72 -16.80 -13.88
N PHE A 318 -7.78 -15.85 -13.81
CA PHE A 318 -7.56 -15.02 -12.64
C PHE A 318 -8.80 -14.19 -12.31
N ILE A 319 -9.39 -13.52 -13.31
CA ILE A 319 -10.61 -12.72 -13.11
C ILE A 319 -11.78 -13.59 -12.63
N ASN A 320 -11.94 -14.80 -13.16
CA ASN A 320 -12.99 -15.73 -12.73
C ASN A 320 -12.79 -16.19 -11.27
N LYS A 321 -11.55 -16.54 -10.89
CA LYS A 321 -11.22 -16.87 -9.49
C LYS A 321 -11.43 -15.69 -8.55
N LEU A 322 -11.09 -14.48 -9.00
CA LEU A 322 -11.31 -13.25 -8.23
C LEU A 322 -12.81 -13.01 -8.00
N LYS A 323 -13.65 -13.18 -9.03
CA LYS A 323 -15.12 -13.08 -8.90
C LYS A 323 -15.68 -14.09 -7.90
N ASP A 324 -15.25 -15.36 -7.97
CA ASP A 324 -15.64 -16.39 -7.00
C ASP A 324 -15.24 -16.00 -5.57
N GLN A 325 -13.99 -15.58 -5.37
CA GLN A 325 -13.50 -15.13 -4.06
C GLN A 325 -14.31 -13.95 -3.52
N ILE A 326 -14.62 -12.95 -4.35
CA ILE A 326 -15.43 -11.79 -3.94
C ILE A 326 -16.84 -12.23 -3.54
N SER A 327 -17.47 -13.13 -4.33
CA SER A 327 -18.83 -13.60 -4.06
C SER A 327 -18.97 -14.27 -2.69
N LYS A 328 -17.91 -14.97 -2.24
CA LYS A 328 -17.86 -15.64 -0.93
C LYS A 328 -17.55 -14.68 0.20
N ARG A 329 -16.70 -13.68 -0.03
CA ARG A 329 -16.22 -12.77 1.02
C ARG A 329 -17.10 -11.55 1.24
N LYS A 330 -17.78 -11.07 0.21
CA LYS A 330 -18.62 -9.87 0.27
C LYS A 330 -19.74 -9.97 1.32
N PRO A 331 -20.45 -11.10 1.48
CA PRO A 331 -21.44 -11.28 2.56
C PRO A 331 -20.82 -11.29 3.97
N LEU A 332 -19.50 -11.46 4.08
CA LEU A 332 -18.77 -11.56 5.33
C LEU A 332 -18.07 -10.25 5.72
N LEU A 333 -18.35 -9.15 5.02
CA LEU A 333 -17.80 -7.83 5.35
C LEU A 333 -18.40 -7.29 6.65
N ILE A 334 -17.64 -6.44 7.34
CA ILE A 334 -18.13 -5.70 8.50
C ILE A 334 -19.35 -4.87 8.09
N GLY A 335 -20.38 -4.84 8.93
CA GLY A 335 -21.66 -4.20 8.68
C GLY A 335 -22.69 -5.07 7.94
N GLN A 336 -22.26 -6.18 7.31
CA GLN A 336 -23.18 -7.13 6.68
C GLN A 336 -23.81 -8.07 7.70
N THR A 337 -25.03 -8.52 7.44
CA THR A 337 -25.67 -9.59 8.20
C THR A 337 -24.97 -10.91 7.90
N ALA A 338 -24.48 -11.59 8.94
CA ALA A 338 -23.77 -12.85 8.79
C ALA A 338 -24.66 -13.90 8.11
N PRO A 339 -24.14 -14.72 7.17
CA PRO A 339 -24.95 -15.74 6.50
C PRO A 339 -25.60 -16.70 7.49
N ASP A 340 -26.91 -16.92 7.37
CA ASP A 340 -27.62 -17.83 8.27
C ASP A 340 -27.46 -19.29 7.86
N PHE A 341 -27.29 -20.17 8.84
CA PHE A 341 -27.13 -21.61 8.64
C PHE A 341 -27.69 -22.40 9.82
N GLN A 342 -28.04 -23.65 9.55
CA GLN A 342 -28.57 -24.57 10.54
C GLN A 342 -27.43 -25.35 11.22
N LEU A 343 -27.55 -25.51 12.53
CA LEU A 343 -26.64 -26.23 13.40
C LEU A 343 -27.42 -27.18 14.32
N VAL A 344 -26.70 -28.10 14.93
CA VAL A 344 -27.16 -28.98 16.00
C VAL A 344 -26.51 -28.53 17.30
N LEU A 345 -27.31 -28.06 18.26
CA LEU A 345 -26.89 -27.77 19.63
C LEU A 345 -26.77 -29.06 20.41
N ILE A 346 -25.67 -29.21 21.16
CA ILE A 346 -25.45 -30.32 22.08
C ILE A 346 -25.55 -29.80 23.51
N PRO A 347 -26.44 -30.36 24.36
CA PRO A 347 -26.59 -29.90 25.73
C PRO A 347 -25.40 -30.34 26.59
N ASP A 348 -25.02 -29.51 27.57
CA ASP A 348 -23.90 -29.76 28.49
C ASP A 348 -24.04 -31.12 29.22
N GLU A 349 -25.27 -31.52 29.56
CA GLU A 349 -25.53 -32.80 30.22
C GLU A 349 -25.13 -34.01 29.35
N HIS A 350 -25.27 -33.89 28.03
CA HIS A 350 -24.79 -34.95 27.14
C HIS A 350 -23.27 -35.05 27.15
N PHE A 351 -22.55 -33.92 27.21
CA PHE A 351 -21.08 -33.93 27.32
C PHE A 351 -20.63 -34.66 28.60
N LYS A 352 -21.22 -34.31 29.74
CA LYS A 352 -20.92 -34.93 31.04
C LYS A 352 -21.23 -36.43 31.06
N GLN A 353 -22.39 -36.84 30.53
CA GLN A 353 -22.77 -38.25 30.43
C GLN A 353 -21.83 -39.03 29.51
N ALA A 354 -21.49 -38.46 28.35
CA ALA A 354 -20.64 -39.09 27.37
C ALA A 354 -19.15 -39.14 27.77
N ALA A 355 -18.77 -38.54 28.91
CA ALA A 355 -17.40 -38.63 29.43
C ALA A 355 -16.99 -40.07 29.76
N THR A 356 -17.94 -40.90 30.20
CA THR A 356 -17.70 -42.30 30.61
C THR A 356 -18.44 -43.32 29.74
N ASP A 357 -19.33 -42.89 28.84
CA ASP A 357 -20.06 -43.74 27.90
C ASP A 357 -19.57 -43.53 26.47
N THR A 358 -18.80 -44.49 25.96
CA THR A 358 -18.22 -44.46 24.61
C THR A 358 -19.26 -44.58 23.50
N THR A 359 -20.44 -45.16 23.77
CA THR A 359 -21.54 -45.25 22.81
C THR A 359 -22.25 -43.90 22.71
N ALA A 360 -22.53 -43.26 23.84
CA ALA A 360 -23.05 -41.91 23.87
C ALA A 360 -22.08 -40.91 23.22
N ALA A 361 -20.78 -41.03 23.49
CA ALA A 361 -19.74 -40.18 22.90
C ALA A 361 -19.60 -40.34 21.39
N ALA A 362 -20.00 -41.48 20.83
CA ALA A 362 -19.97 -41.75 19.38
C ALA A 362 -21.27 -41.32 18.67
N ASN A 363 -22.33 -41.00 19.41
CA ASN A 363 -23.65 -40.79 18.83
C ASN A 363 -23.75 -39.42 18.14
N VAL A 364 -23.79 -39.44 16.81
CA VAL A 364 -23.86 -38.23 15.97
C VAL A 364 -25.26 -37.63 15.87
N TYR A 365 -26.30 -38.36 16.31
CA TYR A 365 -27.70 -37.96 16.18
C TYR A 365 -28.23 -37.17 17.39
N VAL A 366 -27.41 -36.99 18.43
CA VAL A 366 -27.80 -36.23 19.63
C VAL A 366 -27.82 -34.74 19.34
N GLY A 367 -28.83 -34.06 19.88
CA GLY A 367 -28.93 -32.60 19.92
C GLY A 367 -30.26 -32.08 19.40
N SER A 368 -30.33 -30.76 19.24
CA SER A 368 -31.51 -30.08 18.68
C SER A 368 -31.09 -29.12 17.58
N PHE A 369 -31.88 -29.06 16.51
CA PHE A 369 -31.62 -28.14 15.42
C PHE A 369 -31.95 -26.70 15.82
N PHE A 370 -31.06 -25.78 15.46
CA PHE A 370 -31.30 -24.34 15.56
C PHE A 370 -30.62 -23.62 14.39
N ARG A 371 -30.97 -22.35 14.20
CA ARG A 371 -30.35 -21.47 13.20
C ARG A 371 -29.58 -20.36 13.90
N LEU A 372 -28.47 -19.90 13.32
CA LEU A 372 -27.66 -18.83 13.91
C LEU A 372 -28.50 -17.57 14.21
N MET A 373 -29.42 -17.22 13.30
CA MET A 373 -30.30 -16.06 13.46
C MET A 373 -31.22 -16.14 14.68
N ASN A 374 -31.49 -17.34 15.20
CA ASN A 374 -32.38 -17.53 16.34
C ASN A 374 -31.68 -17.36 17.69
N VAL A 375 -30.35 -17.20 17.71
CA VAL A 375 -29.59 -17.00 18.95
C VAL A 375 -29.88 -15.61 19.50
N LYS A 376 -30.59 -15.54 20.63
CA LYS A 376 -30.93 -14.27 21.30
C LYS A 376 -29.80 -13.84 22.23
N ALA A 377 -29.05 -12.82 21.82
CA ALA A 377 -27.99 -12.20 22.61
C ALA A 377 -27.74 -10.77 22.10
N LYS A 378 -27.29 -9.87 22.99
CA LYS A 378 -26.88 -8.52 22.60
C LYS A 378 -25.65 -8.55 21.68
N TYR A 379 -24.72 -9.46 21.99
CA TYR A 379 -23.62 -9.81 21.11
C TYR A 379 -23.45 -11.32 21.03
N THR A 380 -23.16 -11.84 19.84
CA THR A 380 -22.85 -13.24 19.62
C THR A 380 -21.42 -13.38 19.13
N ILE A 381 -20.59 -14.15 19.84
CA ILE A 381 -19.28 -14.57 19.34
C ILE A 381 -19.47 -15.90 18.63
N LEU A 382 -19.29 -15.91 17.31
CA LEU A 382 -19.33 -17.13 16.49
C LEU A 382 -17.91 -17.63 16.28
N MET A 383 -17.64 -18.86 16.73
CA MET A 383 -16.31 -19.47 16.72
C MET A 383 -16.33 -20.78 15.95
N PHE A 384 -15.55 -20.86 14.88
CA PHE A 384 -15.29 -22.10 14.14
C PHE A 384 -13.96 -22.71 14.57
N TRP A 385 -13.99 -23.96 15.02
CA TRP A 385 -12.81 -24.59 15.63
C TRP A 385 -12.78 -26.11 15.48
N GLU A 386 -11.61 -26.69 15.74
CA GLU A 386 -11.36 -28.14 15.73
C GLU A 386 -10.49 -28.52 16.94
N CYS A 387 -10.80 -29.64 17.60
CA CYS A 387 -10.03 -30.08 18.78
C CYS A 387 -8.59 -30.51 18.46
N ASP A 388 -8.33 -30.92 17.21
CA ASP A 388 -7.00 -31.35 16.75
C ASP A 388 -6.15 -30.19 16.20
N CYS A 389 -6.67 -28.95 16.26
CA CYS A 389 -5.96 -27.76 15.80
C CYS A 389 -5.21 -27.07 16.96
N GLY A 390 -3.88 -27.05 16.91
CA GLY A 390 -3.05 -26.47 17.98
C GLY A 390 -3.33 -25.00 18.32
N HIS A 391 -3.75 -24.18 17.34
CA HIS A 391 -4.18 -22.80 17.61
C HIS A 391 -5.55 -22.74 18.30
N CYS A 392 -6.49 -23.63 17.96
CA CYS A 392 -7.78 -23.72 18.65
C CYS A 392 -7.62 -24.14 20.10
N GLN A 393 -6.70 -25.07 20.38
CA GLN A 393 -6.43 -25.54 21.75
C GLN A 393 -5.99 -24.42 22.70
N LYS A 394 -5.36 -23.35 22.17
CA LYS A 394 -5.03 -22.13 22.94
C LYS A 394 -6.21 -21.16 23.02
N ALA A 395 -6.88 -20.91 21.89
CA ALA A 395 -7.92 -19.90 21.79
C ALA A 395 -9.23 -20.29 22.53
N MET A 396 -9.58 -21.57 22.58
CA MET A 396 -10.85 -22.02 23.17
C MET A 396 -10.93 -21.80 24.70
N PRO A 397 -9.92 -22.19 25.51
CA PRO A 397 -9.92 -21.87 26.94
C PRO A 397 -9.94 -20.36 27.22
N GLU A 398 -9.18 -19.57 26.45
CA GLU A 398 -9.17 -18.11 26.55
C GLU A 398 -10.56 -17.52 26.26
N LEU A 399 -11.19 -17.96 25.16
CA LEU A 399 -12.55 -17.55 24.81
C LEU A 399 -13.58 -17.93 25.89
N HIS A 400 -13.40 -19.06 26.56
CA HIS A 400 -14.28 -19.46 27.65
C HIS A 400 -14.15 -18.54 28.87
N GLN A 401 -12.94 -18.10 29.19
CA GLN A 401 -12.74 -17.09 30.23
C GLN A 401 -13.38 -15.74 29.86
N VAL A 402 -13.22 -15.31 28.60
CA VAL A 402 -13.88 -14.11 28.07
C VAL A 402 -15.41 -14.23 28.19
N PHE A 403 -15.98 -15.36 27.77
CA PHE A 403 -17.41 -15.63 27.90
C PHE A 403 -17.88 -15.52 29.34
N ASN A 404 -17.18 -16.15 30.29
CA ASN A 404 -17.56 -16.11 31.69
C ASN A 404 -17.60 -14.69 32.28
N ARG A 405 -16.75 -13.78 31.81
CA ARG A 405 -16.77 -12.35 32.20
C ARG A 405 -17.87 -11.53 31.52
N LEU A 406 -18.39 -12.00 30.39
CA LEU A 406 -19.29 -11.23 29.53
C LEU A 406 -20.73 -11.78 29.45
N LYS A 407 -20.99 -13.02 29.88
CA LYS A 407 -22.30 -13.66 29.78
C LYS A 407 -23.42 -12.87 30.45
N ASP A 408 -23.15 -12.32 31.63
CA ASP A 408 -24.11 -11.50 32.39
C ASP A 408 -24.32 -10.09 31.77
N LYS A 409 -23.52 -9.73 30.76
CA LYS A 409 -23.65 -8.49 29.98
C LYS A 409 -24.39 -8.72 28.65
N GLY A 410 -25.04 -9.87 28.48
CA GLY A 410 -25.83 -10.21 27.30
C GLY A 410 -25.02 -10.78 26.13
N VAL A 411 -23.85 -11.36 26.39
CA VAL A 411 -23.01 -12.02 25.38
C VAL A 411 -23.26 -13.52 25.36
N GLN A 412 -23.34 -14.11 24.16
CA GLN A 412 -23.42 -15.55 23.95
C GLN A 412 -22.30 -16.01 23.01
N VAL A 413 -21.74 -17.20 23.25
CA VAL A 413 -20.79 -17.84 22.33
C VAL A 413 -21.49 -18.98 21.60
N VAL A 414 -21.32 -19.05 20.28
CA VAL A 414 -21.68 -20.18 19.42
C VAL A 414 -20.38 -20.83 18.94
N ALA A 415 -19.98 -21.91 19.61
CA ALA A 415 -18.76 -22.66 19.30
C ALA A 415 -19.11 -23.82 18.34
N VAL A 416 -18.82 -23.62 17.06
CA VAL A 416 -19.06 -24.59 15.98
C VAL A 416 -17.84 -25.49 15.81
N HIS A 417 -17.97 -26.73 16.27
CA HIS A 417 -16.96 -27.76 16.04
C HIS A 417 -17.07 -28.35 14.63
N MET A 418 -15.94 -28.49 13.93
CA MET A 418 -15.95 -28.84 12.51
C MET A 418 -15.49 -30.26 12.16
N LEU A 419 -14.94 -31.04 13.11
CA LEU A 419 -14.65 -32.44 12.84
C LEU A 419 -15.96 -33.23 12.80
N GLY A 420 -16.13 -33.96 11.70
CA GLY A 420 -17.30 -34.80 11.45
C GLY A 420 -17.11 -36.25 11.93
N GLY A 421 -18.20 -37.01 11.86
CA GLY A 421 -18.22 -38.44 12.16
C GLY A 421 -18.09 -38.78 13.64
N ALA A 422 -18.21 -40.07 13.95
CA ALA A 422 -18.19 -40.59 15.32
C ALA A 422 -16.86 -40.32 16.02
N GLU A 423 -15.73 -40.47 15.32
CA GLU A 423 -14.40 -40.20 15.90
C GLU A 423 -14.19 -38.71 16.20
N GLY A 424 -14.59 -37.82 15.28
CA GLY A 424 -14.56 -36.37 15.53
C GLY A 424 -15.44 -35.98 16.71
N LYS A 425 -16.63 -36.60 16.84
CA LYS A 425 -17.54 -36.41 17.97
C LYS A 425 -16.91 -36.84 19.30
N LYS A 426 -16.30 -38.02 19.38
CA LYS A 426 -15.62 -38.50 20.60
C LYS A 426 -14.52 -37.55 21.05
N LYS A 427 -13.66 -37.10 20.12
CA LYS A 427 -12.58 -36.15 20.43
C LYS A 427 -13.13 -34.82 20.94
N TRP A 428 -14.20 -34.32 20.31
CA TRP A 428 -14.87 -33.10 20.74
C TRP A 428 -15.46 -33.23 22.15
N ILE A 429 -16.21 -34.31 22.43
CA ILE A 429 -16.77 -34.59 23.76
C ILE A 429 -15.64 -34.59 24.80
N LYS A 430 -14.57 -35.35 24.55
CA LYS A 430 -13.43 -35.42 25.45
C LYS A 430 -12.82 -34.04 25.71
N TRP A 431 -12.57 -33.27 24.65
CA TRP A 431 -11.94 -31.95 24.77
C TRP A 431 -12.78 -30.97 25.59
N VAL A 432 -14.10 -30.92 25.34
CA VAL A 432 -15.02 -30.06 26.10
C VAL A 432 -15.04 -30.44 27.57
N ASN A 433 -15.05 -31.73 27.89
CA ASN A 433 -15.06 -32.21 29.27
C ASN A 433 -13.74 -31.93 29.99
N ASP A 434 -12.59 -32.21 29.34
CA ASP A 434 -11.25 -32.01 29.90
C ASP A 434 -10.99 -30.53 30.27
N HIS A 435 -11.63 -29.60 29.57
CA HIS A 435 -11.43 -28.15 29.73
C HIS A 435 -12.67 -27.43 30.30
N GLU A 436 -13.68 -28.19 30.71
CA GLU A 436 -14.92 -27.69 31.31
C GLU A 436 -15.63 -26.59 30.49
N LEU A 437 -15.66 -26.74 29.16
CA LEU A 437 -16.18 -25.74 28.21
C LEU A 437 -17.72 -25.77 28.11
N TYR A 438 -18.40 -25.54 29.23
CA TYR A 438 -19.86 -25.59 29.38
C TYR A 438 -20.51 -24.20 29.41
N GLY A 439 -21.84 -24.14 29.40
CA GLY A 439 -22.61 -22.90 29.63
C GLY A 439 -22.73 -21.97 28.42
N TRP A 440 -22.04 -22.26 27.31
CA TRP A 440 -22.23 -21.61 26.01
C TRP A 440 -22.87 -22.57 24.99
N ILE A 441 -23.12 -22.10 23.76
CA ILE A 441 -23.68 -22.95 22.69
C ILE A 441 -22.56 -23.77 22.06
N ASN A 442 -22.44 -25.02 22.48
CA ASN A 442 -21.64 -26.04 21.82
C ASN A 442 -22.43 -26.64 20.64
N ALA A 443 -21.98 -26.39 19.41
CA ALA A 443 -22.72 -26.74 18.21
C ALA A 443 -21.84 -27.39 17.13
N TRP A 444 -22.48 -28.11 16.21
CA TRP A 444 -21.85 -28.67 15.01
C TRP A 444 -22.93 -28.97 13.97
N ASN A 445 -22.56 -29.39 12.77
CA ASN A 445 -23.52 -29.95 11.82
C ASN A 445 -22.89 -31.16 11.11
N PRO A 446 -23.29 -32.40 11.47
CA PRO A 446 -22.76 -33.61 10.84
C PRO A 446 -23.41 -33.93 9.50
N TYR A 447 -24.48 -33.22 9.12
CA TYR A 447 -25.30 -33.50 7.94
C TYR A 447 -25.05 -32.55 6.77
N ASP A 448 -24.68 -31.29 7.06
CA ASP A 448 -24.47 -30.25 6.06
C ASP A 448 -23.26 -29.38 6.44
N TYR A 449 -22.26 -29.36 5.55
CA TYR A 449 -21.01 -28.59 5.72
C TYR A 449 -21.01 -27.26 4.96
N LYS A 450 -22.14 -26.82 4.39
CA LYS A 450 -22.24 -25.55 3.63
C LYS A 450 -21.76 -24.32 4.40
N TYR A 451 -21.81 -24.34 5.73
CA TYR A 451 -21.26 -23.26 6.55
C TYR A 451 -19.76 -23.01 6.28
N LYS A 452 -18.99 -24.03 5.85
CA LYS A 452 -17.58 -23.89 5.44
C LYS A 452 -17.45 -23.00 4.20
N GLU A 453 -18.34 -23.17 3.23
CA GLU A 453 -18.36 -22.35 2.01
C GLU A 453 -18.94 -20.96 2.28
N LEU A 454 -20.05 -20.87 3.02
CA LEU A 454 -20.71 -19.62 3.37
C LEU A 454 -19.80 -18.65 4.13
N TYR A 455 -18.90 -19.18 4.97
CA TYR A 455 -17.97 -18.39 5.79
C TYR A 455 -16.51 -18.38 5.26
N ASP A 456 -16.27 -18.86 4.04
CA ASP A 456 -14.92 -18.98 3.42
C ASP A 456 -13.88 -19.61 4.38
N ILE A 457 -14.26 -20.68 5.07
CA ILE A 457 -13.44 -21.30 6.12
C ILE A 457 -12.31 -22.11 5.48
N LYS A 458 -11.10 -21.55 5.49
CA LYS A 458 -9.87 -22.20 4.98
C LYS A 458 -8.92 -22.69 6.08
N SER A 459 -9.11 -22.20 7.29
CA SER A 459 -8.30 -22.52 8.47
C SER A 459 -9.11 -22.30 9.74
N THR A 460 -8.64 -22.84 10.86
CA THR A 460 -9.20 -22.58 12.20
C THR A 460 -8.10 -22.19 13.18
N PRO A 461 -8.41 -21.43 14.24
CA PRO A 461 -9.74 -20.89 14.59
C PRO A 461 -10.17 -19.71 13.72
N ILE A 462 -11.49 -19.51 13.59
CA ILE A 462 -12.08 -18.28 13.02
C ILE A 462 -13.15 -17.76 13.97
N LEU A 463 -13.01 -16.50 14.37
CA LEU A 463 -13.93 -15.82 15.30
C LEU A 463 -14.58 -14.62 14.61
N TYR A 464 -15.90 -14.55 14.69
CA TYR A 464 -16.72 -13.39 14.31
C TYR A 464 -17.45 -12.84 15.53
N LEU A 465 -17.48 -11.51 15.65
CA LEU A 465 -18.32 -10.81 16.61
C LEU A 465 -19.53 -10.25 15.88
N LEU A 466 -20.71 -10.64 16.35
CA LEU A 466 -21.98 -10.26 15.77
C LEU A 466 -22.81 -9.43 16.76
N ASP A 467 -23.56 -8.46 16.26
CA ASP A 467 -24.55 -7.72 17.06
C ASP A 467 -25.85 -8.52 17.27
N GLU A 468 -26.82 -7.87 17.91
CA GLU A 468 -28.15 -8.45 18.19
C GLU A 468 -28.91 -8.88 16.92
N ASN A 469 -28.68 -8.17 15.80
CA ASN A 469 -29.25 -8.43 14.47
C ASN A 469 -28.34 -9.32 13.61
N LYS A 470 -27.31 -9.93 14.22
CA LYS A 470 -26.29 -10.75 13.57
C LYS A 470 -25.50 -10.02 12.48
N LYS A 471 -25.42 -8.69 12.52
CA LYS A 471 -24.47 -7.95 11.69
C LYS A 471 -23.07 -8.18 12.21
N ILE A 472 -22.12 -8.36 11.30
CA ILE A 472 -20.70 -8.56 11.61
C ILE A 472 -20.14 -7.22 12.09
N VAL A 473 -19.75 -7.16 13.35
CA VAL A 473 -19.12 -5.99 13.96
C VAL A 473 -17.61 -6.09 13.86
N ALA A 474 -17.07 -7.31 14.04
CA ALA A 474 -15.67 -7.62 13.90
C ALA A 474 -15.47 -9.06 13.41
N LYS A 475 -14.33 -9.35 12.80
CA LYS A 475 -14.03 -10.66 12.21
C LYS A 475 -12.53 -10.96 12.25
N LEU A 476 -12.19 -12.25 12.31
CA LEU A 476 -10.82 -12.73 12.33
C LEU A 476 -10.00 -12.16 13.50
N ILE A 477 -10.65 -12.01 14.65
CA ILE A 477 -10.06 -11.42 15.86
C ILE A 477 -9.73 -12.50 16.91
N THR A 478 -8.87 -12.15 17.86
CA THR A 478 -8.59 -12.99 19.03
C THR A 478 -9.72 -12.91 20.06
N PRO A 479 -9.81 -13.86 21.00
CA PRO A 479 -10.76 -13.76 22.10
C PRO A 479 -10.58 -12.49 22.95
N GLU A 480 -9.34 -12.13 23.28
CA GLU A 480 -9.02 -10.86 23.95
C GLU A 480 -9.54 -9.62 23.19
N ALA A 481 -9.28 -9.53 21.88
CA ALA A 481 -9.78 -8.43 21.06
C ALA A 481 -11.32 -8.40 21.02
N ALA A 482 -11.99 -9.56 21.03
CA ALA A 482 -13.45 -9.62 21.11
C ALA A 482 -13.96 -9.01 22.43
N GLU A 483 -13.31 -9.31 23.56
CA GLU A 483 -13.65 -8.72 24.85
C GLU A 483 -13.46 -7.20 24.87
N GLU A 484 -12.34 -6.71 24.36
CA GLU A 484 -12.05 -5.27 24.28
C GLU A 484 -13.10 -4.53 23.47
N ILE A 485 -13.41 -5.03 22.28
CA ILE A 485 -14.42 -4.44 21.38
C ILE A 485 -15.80 -4.44 22.05
N ILE A 486 -16.22 -5.56 22.63
CA ILE A 486 -17.52 -5.64 23.33
C ILE A 486 -17.58 -4.63 24.48
N ASN A 487 -16.54 -4.55 25.31
CA ASN A 487 -16.52 -3.62 26.43
C ASN A 487 -16.54 -2.15 25.96
N ALA A 488 -15.86 -1.82 24.86
CA ALA A 488 -15.93 -0.49 24.25
C ALA A 488 -17.34 -0.15 23.77
N LEU A 489 -18.00 -1.08 23.05
CA LEU A 489 -19.36 -0.91 22.55
C LEU A 489 -20.40 -0.82 23.67
N LEU A 490 -20.21 -1.57 24.77
CA LEU A 490 -21.08 -1.47 25.94
C LEU A 490 -20.96 -0.10 26.62
N LYS A 491 -19.75 0.46 26.74
CA LYS A 491 -19.50 1.80 27.28
C LYS A 491 -20.09 2.91 26.41
N GLU A 492 -20.01 2.78 25.08
CA GLU A 492 -20.60 3.77 24.17
C GLU A 492 -22.13 3.78 24.28
N ASN A 493 -22.76 2.61 24.30
CA ASN A 493 -24.21 2.51 24.43
C ASN A 493 -24.73 3.01 25.78
N SER A 494 -23.94 2.94 26.87
CA SER A 494 -24.32 3.57 28.14
C SER A 494 -24.26 5.10 28.15
N LYS A 495 -23.59 5.72 27.16
CA LYS A 495 -23.46 7.18 27.03
C LYS A 495 -24.51 7.82 26.12
N LYS A 496 -25.21 7.05 25.28
CA LYS A 496 -26.33 7.56 24.48
C LYS A 496 -27.59 7.59 25.37
N PRO A 497 -28.21 8.75 25.63
CA PRO A 497 -29.48 8.78 26.34
C PRO A 497 -30.53 8.02 25.53
N LEU A 498 -31.32 7.17 26.21
CA LEU A 498 -32.49 6.51 25.65
C LEU A 498 -33.40 7.61 25.07
N THR A 499 -33.49 7.67 23.74
CA THR A 499 -34.34 8.60 22.99
C THR A 499 -35.64 7.92 22.63
#